data_AF-A0A6I9WM66-F1
#
_entry.id   AF-A0A6I9WM66-F1
#
_cell.length_a   1.000
_cell.length_b   1.000
_cell.length_c   1.000
_cell.angle_alpha   90.00
_cell.angle_beta   90.00
_cell.angle_gamma   90.00
#
_symmetry.space_group_name_H-M   'P 1'
#
loop_
_entity.id
_entity.type
_entity.pdbx_description
1 polymer ?
#
loop_
_entity_poly.entity_id
_entity_poly.type
_entity_poly.pdbx_seq_one_letter_code
_entity_poly.pdbx_strand_id
1 'polypeptide(L)'
;MKYSLGWKFIHHFKQKDGKFLLMKNCIKSEYMIASRELQAGEEIVTEMPFIVGPKACTYPLCLSCYTPWPPGSDDKPLCSRCGWLVCGKDCENAPQHKDYECQVFAQVNEKFNVNSVLDGNYENGVSQLECITPLRLLLESEKNVERWNKEVKDMEAHNEIRCQKTQWKSDHVNIVDYLRKRLKLDRFSEEYIQTACGILEINTFEVRTAKGFSARGLYPTVALMNHSCVSNTSHSISPIDYRIRLRTTLKIPAGGELYASYTHSLLPTMLRREHLLEGKHFACACPRCSDPTELGTHMSSLKCNKCDNGIVLPLDSLDSESIWRCTHCDFSTNGQAVRKVFRVIQAEVDAAEAISGADGADAIYAREAVIKKYRSVLHPHHAFLSMLRHSLTQMYGRIDEYLLDDLPDVVLEHKVDMCRLLLQILDIVEPGYSRIRGMTLYELHAPLLFLAKGQWNAGVIDEARLKSKMIEAANILKEAATILSLESSDTAEGQIGLIAKESIVQLEQSINDL
;
A
#
# COMPACT_ATOMS: atom_id res chain seq x y z
N MET A 1 -21.20 -4.46 -37.53
CA MET A 1 -21.74 -5.75 -37.06
C MET A 1 -21.69 -5.75 -35.55
N LYS A 2 -22.83 -5.95 -34.89
CA LYS A 2 -22.95 -6.03 -33.43
C LYS A 2 -22.29 -7.33 -32.95
N TYR A 3 -21.12 -7.26 -32.33
CA TYR A 3 -20.57 -8.39 -31.59
C TYR A 3 -21.33 -8.49 -30.26
N SER A 4 -22.30 -9.41 -30.20
CA SER A 4 -22.87 -9.86 -28.95
C SER A 4 -21.79 -10.64 -28.20
N LEU A 5 -21.07 -9.98 -27.28
CA LEU A 5 -20.23 -10.66 -26.30
C LEU A 5 -21.15 -11.49 -25.42
N GLY A 6 -21.20 -12.80 -25.68
CA GLY A 6 -21.94 -13.75 -24.88
C GLY A 6 -21.32 -13.83 -23.48
N TRP A 7 -21.99 -13.23 -22.50
CA TRP A 7 -21.69 -13.42 -21.08
C TRP A 7 -21.97 -14.88 -20.73
N LYS A 8 -20.94 -15.69 -20.50
CA LYS A 8 -21.10 -17.02 -19.94
C LYS A 8 -20.93 -16.92 -18.43
N PHE A 9 -21.99 -17.21 -17.68
CA PHE A 9 -21.94 -17.43 -16.24
C PHE A 9 -21.15 -18.72 -16.00
N ILE A 10 -19.91 -18.60 -15.55
CA ILE A 10 -19.08 -19.76 -15.24
C ILE A 10 -18.75 -19.67 -13.76
N HIS A 11 -19.35 -20.60 -13.01
CA HIS A 11 -19.28 -20.81 -11.57
C HIS A 11 -20.02 -19.84 -10.64
N HIS A 12 -21.04 -20.41 -9.99
CA HIS A 12 -21.60 -19.89 -8.74
C HIS A 12 -20.57 -20.07 -7.62
N PHE A 13 -19.62 -19.15 -7.47
CA PHE A 13 -19.19 -18.81 -6.11
C PHE A 13 -20.32 -18.03 -5.44
N LYS A 14 -21.38 -18.75 -5.08
CA LYS A 14 -22.28 -18.27 -4.04
C LYS A 14 -21.50 -18.41 -2.74
N GLN A 15 -21.05 -17.30 -2.15
CA GLN A 15 -20.83 -17.35 -0.71
C GLN A 15 -21.17 -16.08 0.09
N LYS A 16 -21.88 -16.41 1.18
CA LYS A 16 -22.24 -15.78 2.45
C LYS A 16 -23.08 -14.50 2.48
N ASP A 17 -22.67 -13.39 1.89
CA ASP A 17 -23.34 -12.10 2.23
C ASP A 17 -24.05 -11.39 1.07
N GLY A 18 -23.97 -11.96 -0.14
CA GLY A 18 -24.74 -11.48 -1.30
C GLY A 18 -24.44 -10.04 -1.72
N LYS A 19 -23.24 -9.50 -1.43
CA LYS A 19 -22.82 -8.11 -1.74
C LYS A 19 -22.06 -7.96 -3.07
N PHE A 20 -21.41 -9.02 -3.54
CA PHE A 20 -20.72 -9.05 -4.82
C PHE A 20 -20.95 -10.37 -5.55
N LEU A 21 -20.66 -10.37 -6.85
CA LEU A 21 -20.64 -11.53 -7.73
C LEU A 21 -19.27 -11.64 -8.40
N LEU A 22 -18.80 -12.87 -8.60
CA LEU A 22 -17.63 -13.16 -9.41
C LEU A 22 -18.05 -13.39 -10.86
N MET A 23 -17.35 -12.73 -11.76
CA MET A 23 -17.58 -12.76 -13.20
C MET A 23 -16.29 -13.18 -13.91
N LYS A 24 -16.41 -13.77 -15.09
CA LYS A 24 -15.27 -14.14 -15.95
C LYS A 24 -15.62 -13.81 -17.39
N ASN A 25 -14.67 -13.28 -18.16
CA ASN A 25 -14.86 -13.06 -19.59
C ASN A 25 -13.58 -13.40 -20.38
N CYS A 26 -13.59 -13.21 -21.69
CA CYS A 26 -12.48 -13.60 -22.57
C CYS A 26 -11.27 -12.65 -22.53
N ILE A 27 -11.42 -11.46 -21.93
CA ILE A 27 -10.44 -10.37 -21.95
C ILE A 27 -9.81 -10.16 -20.56
N LYS A 28 -10.60 -10.40 -19.50
CA LYS A 28 -10.19 -10.32 -18.10
C LYS A 28 -10.19 -11.72 -17.51
N SER A 29 -9.25 -11.96 -16.59
CA SER A 29 -9.38 -13.01 -15.58
C SER A 29 -10.66 -12.82 -14.76
N GLU A 30 -10.87 -13.67 -13.76
CA GLU A 30 -12.01 -13.51 -12.85
C GLU A 30 -11.99 -12.12 -12.18
N TYR A 31 -13.17 -11.51 -12.03
CA TYR A 31 -13.32 -10.16 -11.51
C TYR A 31 -14.59 -10.00 -10.68
N MET A 32 -14.57 -9.05 -9.75
CA MET A 32 -15.68 -8.80 -8.82
C MET A 32 -16.58 -7.67 -9.29
N ILE A 33 -17.89 -7.87 -9.22
CA ILE A 33 -18.90 -6.82 -9.42
C ILE A 33 -19.83 -6.73 -8.21
N ALA A 34 -20.38 -5.55 -7.94
CA ALA A 34 -21.40 -5.38 -6.92
C ALA A 34 -22.70 -6.10 -7.32
N SER A 35 -23.29 -6.90 -6.44
CA SER A 35 -24.55 -7.62 -6.69
C SER A 35 -25.78 -6.70 -6.55
N ARG A 36 -25.62 -5.63 -5.77
CA ARG A 36 -26.59 -4.57 -5.49
C ARG A 36 -25.85 -3.25 -5.37
N GLU A 37 -26.59 -2.18 -5.12
CA GLU A 37 -25.97 -0.92 -4.72
C GLU A 37 -25.23 -1.08 -3.37
N LEU A 38 -23.98 -0.62 -3.31
CA LEU A 38 -23.14 -0.59 -2.10
C LEU A 38 -22.90 0.88 -1.72
N GLN A 39 -22.99 1.20 -0.43
CA GLN A 39 -22.68 2.55 0.06
C GLN A 39 -21.18 2.73 0.27
N ALA A 40 -20.69 3.98 0.34
CA ALA A 40 -19.31 4.24 0.74
C ALA A 40 -19.04 3.78 2.19
N GLY A 41 -17.89 3.15 2.43
CA GLY A 41 -17.50 2.58 3.73
C GLY A 41 -18.11 1.22 4.03
N GLU A 42 -18.92 0.66 3.13
CA GLU A 42 -19.57 -0.63 3.35
C GLU A 42 -18.54 -1.76 3.28
N GLU A 43 -18.49 -2.60 4.33
CA GLU A 43 -17.64 -3.80 4.35
C GLU A 43 -18.17 -4.87 3.39
N ILE A 44 -17.34 -5.29 2.45
CA ILE A 44 -17.67 -6.26 1.39
C ILE A 44 -17.17 -7.64 1.76
N VAL A 45 -15.94 -7.74 2.29
CA VAL A 45 -15.27 -8.99 2.64
C VAL A 45 -14.52 -8.83 3.96
N THR A 46 -14.69 -9.81 4.83
CA THR A 46 -13.82 -10.03 5.99
C THR A 46 -13.23 -11.43 5.88
N GLU A 47 -11.90 -11.53 5.82
CA GLU A 47 -11.20 -12.79 5.52
C GLU A 47 -9.99 -13.01 6.44
N MET A 48 -9.83 -14.24 6.92
CA MET A 48 -8.61 -14.68 7.60
C MET A 48 -7.59 -15.15 6.56
N PRO A 49 -6.29 -14.89 6.76
CA PRO A 49 -5.29 -15.31 5.80
C PRO A 49 -5.30 -16.83 5.61
N PHE A 50 -5.02 -17.28 4.39
CA PHE A 50 -4.75 -18.69 4.12
C PHE A 50 -3.44 -19.11 4.77
N ILE A 51 -2.38 -18.32 4.55
CA ILE A 51 -1.11 -18.41 5.27
C ILE A 51 -0.56 -17.01 5.56
N VAL A 52 0.37 -16.93 6.51
CA VAL A 52 1.22 -15.75 6.74
C VAL A 52 2.67 -16.22 6.86
N GLY A 53 3.59 -15.47 6.26
CA GLY A 53 5.01 -15.75 6.39
C GLY A 53 5.91 -14.60 5.98
N PRO A 54 7.24 -14.82 6.06
CA PRO A 54 8.23 -13.81 5.69
C PRO A 54 8.11 -13.40 4.22
N LYS A 55 8.50 -12.17 3.88
CA LYS A 55 8.63 -11.74 2.48
C LYS A 55 9.83 -12.44 1.81
N ALA A 56 9.83 -12.51 0.49
CA ALA A 56 11.04 -12.87 -0.25
C ALA A 56 12.13 -11.80 -0.01
N CYS A 57 13.40 -12.18 -0.14
CA CYS A 57 14.55 -11.27 0.06
C CYS A 57 14.49 -10.50 1.39
N THR A 58 14.14 -11.19 2.48
CA THR A 58 13.98 -10.57 3.81
C THR A 58 15.25 -10.64 4.65
N TYR A 59 15.34 -9.79 5.68
CA TYR A 59 16.39 -9.82 6.70
C TYR A 59 16.14 -10.95 7.71
N PRO A 60 17.15 -11.34 8.53
CA PRO A 60 16.94 -12.38 9.53
C PRO A 60 15.88 -11.96 10.54
N LEU A 61 14.88 -12.82 10.75
CA LEU A 61 13.74 -12.53 11.60
C LEU A 61 13.24 -13.77 12.32
N CYS A 62 12.49 -13.57 13.39
CA CYS A 62 11.78 -14.65 14.06
C CYS A 62 10.67 -15.22 13.16
N LEU A 63 10.63 -16.54 13.00
CA LEU A 63 9.64 -17.22 12.17
C LEU A 63 8.17 -17.06 12.66
N SER A 64 7.95 -16.63 13.90
CA SER A 64 6.62 -16.51 14.50
C SER A 64 6.11 -15.07 14.56
N CYS A 65 6.93 -14.15 15.07
CA CYS A 65 6.53 -12.74 15.29
C CYS A 65 7.15 -11.76 14.30
N TYR A 66 8.00 -12.24 13.37
CA TYR A 66 8.65 -11.45 12.32
C TYR A 66 9.52 -10.29 12.81
N THR A 67 9.84 -10.25 14.10
CA THR A 67 10.79 -9.28 14.68
C THR A 67 12.20 -9.57 14.15
N PRO A 68 13.01 -8.54 13.81
CA PRO A 68 14.41 -8.70 13.47
C PRO A 68 15.13 -9.58 14.48
N TRP A 69 15.97 -10.46 13.95
CA TRP A 69 16.75 -11.41 14.73
C TRP A 69 18.24 -11.18 14.45
N PRO A 70 19.12 -11.27 15.46
CA PRO A 70 18.81 -11.54 16.86
C PRO A 70 18.23 -10.31 17.60
N PRO A 71 17.52 -10.50 18.72
CA PRO A 71 17.02 -9.39 19.54
C PRO A 71 18.13 -8.57 20.22
N GLY A 72 19.34 -9.13 20.32
CA GLY A 72 20.54 -8.45 20.83
C GLY A 72 21.82 -9.15 20.34
N SER A 73 22.99 -8.57 20.57
CA SER A 73 24.27 -9.10 20.08
C SER A 73 24.68 -10.45 20.71
N ASP A 74 24.34 -10.62 21.99
CA ASP A 74 24.81 -11.75 22.81
C ASP A 74 23.80 -12.90 22.87
N ASP A 75 22.53 -12.63 22.56
CA ASP A 75 21.45 -13.61 22.59
C ASP A 75 21.04 -14.00 21.18
N LYS A 76 21.30 -15.25 20.79
CA LYS A 76 20.97 -15.83 19.48
C LYS A 76 19.96 -16.95 19.67
N PRO A 77 18.73 -16.65 20.09
CA PRO A 77 17.74 -17.66 20.44
C PRO A 77 17.33 -18.44 19.19
N LEU A 78 17.30 -19.77 19.32
CA LEU A 78 16.86 -20.71 18.30
C LEU A 78 15.81 -21.64 18.89
N CYS A 79 14.93 -22.16 18.05
CA CYS A 79 13.93 -23.12 18.46
C CYS A 79 14.64 -24.38 18.98
N SER A 80 14.31 -24.81 20.20
CA SER A 80 14.94 -25.97 20.84
C SER A 80 14.71 -27.28 20.07
N ARG A 81 13.63 -27.34 19.28
CA ARG A 81 13.24 -28.52 18.47
C ARG A 81 13.94 -28.53 17.11
N CYS A 82 13.71 -27.51 16.28
CA CYS A 82 14.22 -27.50 14.91
C CYS A 82 15.54 -26.74 14.75
N GLY A 83 15.91 -25.83 15.65
CA GLY A 83 17.13 -25.01 15.55
C GLY A 83 17.03 -23.82 14.58
N TRP A 84 15.81 -23.32 14.32
CA TRP A 84 15.57 -22.14 13.47
C TRP A 84 15.19 -20.90 14.29
N LEU A 85 15.26 -19.73 13.64
CA LEU A 85 15.16 -18.41 14.27
C LEU A 85 13.83 -18.19 14.98
N VAL A 86 13.86 -18.05 16.32
CA VAL A 86 12.72 -17.64 17.14
C VAL A 86 13.19 -16.72 18.27
N CYS A 87 12.34 -15.83 18.76
CA CYS A 87 12.72 -14.94 19.87
C CYS A 87 12.78 -15.63 21.24
N GLY A 88 12.17 -16.81 21.39
CA GLY A 88 12.09 -17.49 22.69
C GLY A 88 10.96 -18.54 22.72
N LYS A 89 10.64 -19.03 23.92
CA LYS A 89 9.69 -20.14 24.14
C LYS A 89 8.29 -19.87 23.60
N ASP A 90 7.79 -18.64 23.71
CA ASP A 90 6.45 -18.29 23.20
C ASP A 90 6.41 -18.38 21.68
N CYS A 91 7.42 -17.81 21.01
CA CYS A 91 7.54 -17.91 19.55
C CYS A 91 7.81 -19.34 19.08
N GLU A 92 8.58 -20.12 19.84
CA GLU A 92 8.78 -21.55 19.55
C GLU A 92 7.46 -22.34 19.59
N ASN A 93 6.54 -21.98 20.48
CA ASN A 93 5.25 -22.66 20.64
C ASN A 93 4.11 -22.02 19.83
N ALA A 94 4.36 -20.91 19.16
CA ALA A 94 3.37 -20.22 18.35
C ALA A 94 2.94 -21.08 17.14
N PRO A 95 1.63 -21.21 16.84
CA PRO A 95 1.11 -22.05 15.76
C PRO A 95 1.76 -21.80 14.40
N GLN A 96 2.09 -20.54 14.08
CA GLN A 96 2.66 -20.14 12.79
C GLN A 96 3.98 -20.87 12.47
N HIS A 97 4.78 -21.19 13.49
CA HIS A 97 6.01 -21.96 13.34
C HIS A 97 5.80 -23.42 13.72
N LYS A 98 5.24 -23.65 14.92
CA LYS A 98 5.11 -24.97 15.54
C LYS A 98 4.33 -25.96 14.66
N ASP A 99 3.23 -25.50 14.07
CA ASP A 99 2.28 -26.37 13.37
C ASP A 99 2.57 -26.49 11.86
N TYR A 100 3.67 -25.90 11.40
CA TYR A 100 4.10 -25.90 10.00
C TYR A 100 5.56 -26.39 9.87
N GLU A 101 6.51 -25.51 9.56
CA GLU A 101 7.86 -25.89 9.14
C GLU A 101 8.71 -26.50 10.26
N CYS A 102 8.38 -26.26 11.53
CA CYS A 102 9.17 -26.75 12.68
C CYS A 102 9.38 -28.28 12.64
N GLN A 103 8.31 -29.03 12.41
CA GLN A 103 8.37 -30.50 12.37
C GLN A 103 9.19 -30.99 11.18
N VAL A 104 9.04 -30.35 10.01
CA VAL A 104 9.78 -30.71 8.79
C VAL A 104 11.28 -30.59 9.04
N PHE A 105 11.74 -29.45 9.55
CA PHE A 105 13.15 -29.23 9.86
C PHE A 105 13.68 -30.17 10.94
N ALA A 106 12.89 -30.41 12.00
CA ALA A 106 13.28 -31.31 13.08
C ALA A 106 13.46 -32.77 12.59
N GLN A 107 12.60 -33.26 11.71
CA GLN A 107 12.64 -34.65 11.21
C GLN A 107 13.91 -34.96 10.39
N VAL A 108 14.39 -34.01 9.61
CA VAL A 108 15.63 -34.17 8.81
C VAL A 108 16.87 -33.61 9.50
N ASN A 109 16.72 -33.11 10.75
CA ASN A 109 17.77 -32.42 11.50
C ASN A 109 18.42 -31.25 10.73
N GLU A 110 17.63 -30.55 9.91
CA GLU A 110 18.10 -29.38 9.15
C GLU A 110 18.13 -28.16 10.09
N LYS A 111 19.33 -27.64 10.34
CA LYS A 111 19.55 -26.50 11.25
C LYS A 111 19.79 -25.22 10.47
N PHE A 112 19.34 -24.11 11.02
CA PHE A 112 19.63 -22.79 10.45
C PHE A 112 21.12 -22.47 10.59
N ASN A 113 21.77 -22.08 9.49
CA ASN A 113 23.16 -21.63 9.52
C ASN A 113 23.23 -20.18 10.02
N VAL A 114 23.39 -20.01 11.33
CA VAL A 114 23.50 -18.69 11.98
C VAL A 114 24.69 -17.88 11.48
N ASN A 115 25.83 -18.53 11.18
CA ASN A 115 27.02 -17.81 10.74
C ASN A 115 26.79 -17.07 9.42
N SER A 116 25.96 -17.62 8.53
CA SER A 116 25.61 -16.97 7.25
C SER A 116 24.86 -15.64 7.40
N VAL A 117 24.31 -15.36 8.58
CA VAL A 117 23.64 -14.09 8.84
C VAL A 117 24.49 -13.14 9.66
N LEU A 118 25.27 -13.62 10.63
CA LEU A 118 26.04 -12.73 11.53
C LEU A 118 27.06 -11.82 10.82
N ASP A 119 27.47 -12.11 9.59
CA ASP A 119 28.38 -11.29 8.79
C ASP A 119 27.75 -9.98 8.25
N GLY A 120 26.44 -9.78 8.46
CA GLY A 120 25.77 -8.48 8.34
C GLY A 120 25.47 -7.98 6.91
N ASN A 121 25.87 -8.70 5.87
CA ASN A 121 25.52 -8.35 4.49
C ASN A 121 24.24 -9.08 4.04
N TYR A 122 23.12 -8.36 4.01
CA TYR A 122 21.81 -8.86 3.61
C TYR A 122 21.21 -8.10 2.42
N GLU A 123 22.01 -7.47 1.57
CA GLU A 123 21.50 -6.67 0.45
C GLU A 123 20.55 -7.47 -0.47
N ASN A 124 20.76 -8.80 -0.56
CA ASN A 124 19.91 -9.72 -1.34
C ASN A 124 18.96 -10.57 -0.47
N GLY A 125 18.86 -10.27 0.83
CA GLY A 125 18.10 -11.05 1.82
C GLY A 125 18.77 -12.37 2.23
N VAL A 126 18.09 -13.12 3.11
CA VAL A 126 18.57 -14.39 3.65
C VAL A 126 17.96 -15.56 2.87
N SER A 127 18.74 -16.20 1.99
CA SER A 127 18.23 -17.27 1.12
C SER A 127 17.62 -18.46 1.88
N GLN A 128 18.12 -18.78 3.08
CA GLN A 128 17.54 -19.84 3.93
C GLN A 128 16.07 -19.57 4.31
N LEU A 129 15.66 -18.29 4.39
CA LEU A 129 14.30 -17.88 4.75
C LEU A 129 13.33 -17.86 3.56
N GLU A 130 13.84 -17.89 2.32
CA GLU A 130 13.00 -17.83 1.12
C GLU A 130 12.03 -19.01 1.02
N CYS A 131 12.43 -20.18 1.53
CA CYS A 131 11.62 -21.40 1.51
C CYS A 131 10.43 -21.39 2.48
N ILE A 132 10.42 -20.51 3.50
CA ILE A 132 9.49 -20.60 4.64
C ILE A 132 8.03 -20.43 4.20
N THR A 133 7.70 -19.36 3.48
CA THR A 133 6.30 -19.13 3.05
C THR A 133 5.82 -20.14 2.01
N PRO A 134 6.62 -20.48 0.96
CA PRO A 134 6.26 -21.55 0.03
C PRO A 134 6.03 -22.88 0.75
N LEU A 135 6.89 -23.25 1.71
CA LEU A 135 6.70 -24.45 2.50
C LEU A 135 5.41 -24.41 3.32
N ARG A 136 5.12 -23.30 4.01
CA ARG A 136 3.85 -23.13 4.74
C ARG A 136 2.63 -23.27 3.84
N LEU A 137 2.67 -22.70 2.63
CA LEU A 137 1.58 -22.81 1.66
C LEU A 137 1.37 -24.28 1.23
N LEU A 138 2.45 -24.99 0.91
CA LEU A 138 2.39 -26.40 0.52
C LEU A 138 1.87 -27.29 1.67
N LEU A 139 2.34 -27.08 2.90
CA LEU A 139 1.86 -27.82 4.07
C LEU A 139 0.39 -27.51 4.36
N GLU A 140 -0.04 -26.25 4.23
CA GLU A 140 -1.46 -25.89 4.40
C GLU A 140 -2.34 -26.51 3.31
N SER A 141 -1.82 -26.68 2.09
CA SER A 141 -2.54 -27.40 1.02
C SER A 141 -2.85 -28.86 1.36
N GLU A 142 -1.97 -29.52 2.13
CA GLU A 142 -2.19 -30.89 2.61
C GLU A 142 -3.08 -30.91 3.86
N LYS A 143 -2.91 -29.93 4.76
CA LYS A 143 -3.67 -29.82 6.02
C LYS A 143 -5.13 -29.47 5.80
N ASN A 144 -5.44 -28.65 4.80
CA ASN A 144 -6.78 -28.17 4.50
C ASN A 144 -7.10 -28.27 3.00
N VAL A 145 -7.17 -29.50 2.50
CA VAL A 145 -7.38 -29.84 1.08
C VAL A 145 -8.67 -29.23 0.52
N GLU A 146 -9.76 -29.20 1.31
CA GLU A 146 -11.03 -28.61 0.87
C GLU A 146 -10.91 -27.11 0.62
N ARG A 147 -10.30 -26.38 1.58
CA ARG A 147 -10.07 -24.94 1.43
C ARG A 147 -9.10 -24.65 0.29
N TRP A 148 -8.02 -25.41 0.17
CA TRP A 148 -7.06 -25.27 -0.94
C TRP A 148 -7.72 -25.41 -2.32
N ASN A 149 -8.48 -26.49 -2.54
CA ASN A 149 -9.15 -26.75 -3.81
C ASN A 149 -10.20 -25.69 -4.15
N LYS A 150 -10.81 -25.09 -3.14
CA LYS A 150 -11.85 -24.08 -3.33
C LYS A 150 -11.29 -22.67 -3.52
N GLU A 151 -10.21 -22.32 -2.83
CA GLU A 151 -9.79 -20.92 -2.70
C GLU A 151 -8.46 -20.64 -3.40
N VAL A 152 -7.52 -21.58 -3.46
CA VAL A 152 -6.11 -21.27 -3.80
C VAL A 152 -5.60 -21.97 -5.06
N LYS A 153 -6.03 -23.21 -5.30
CA LYS A 153 -5.45 -24.08 -6.35
C LYS A 153 -5.44 -23.44 -7.75
N ASP A 154 -6.48 -22.68 -8.08
CA ASP A 154 -6.68 -22.08 -9.40
C ASP A 154 -6.27 -20.60 -9.45
N MET A 155 -5.62 -20.07 -8.41
CA MET A 155 -5.10 -18.71 -8.41
C MET A 155 -4.00 -18.53 -9.45
N GLU A 156 -3.95 -17.36 -10.07
CA GLU A 156 -2.96 -17.04 -11.09
C GLU A 156 -1.54 -17.08 -10.52
N ALA A 157 -0.68 -17.85 -11.18
CA ALA A 157 0.71 -18.07 -10.80
C ALA A 157 1.69 -17.52 -11.83
N HIS A 158 1.23 -17.21 -13.04
CA HIS A 158 2.02 -16.73 -14.17
C HIS A 158 3.26 -17.57 -14.50
N ASN A 159 3.19 -18.89 -14.33
CA ASN A 159 4.33 -19.79 -14.57
C ASN A 159 4.95 -19.62 -15.96
N GLU A 160 4.14 -19.46 -17.01
CA GLU A 160 4.61 -19.29 -18.40
C GLU A 160 5.45 -18.00 -18.59
N ILE A 161 5.12 -16.95 -17.85
CA ILE A 161 5.86 -15.68 -17.88
C ILE A 161 7.09 -15.78 -16.97
N ARG A 162 6.90 -16.29 -15.74
CA ARG A 162 7.94 -16.40 -14.73
C ARG A 162 9.08 -17.31 -15.17
N CYS A 163 8.81 -18.42 -15.88
CA CYS A 163 9.84 -19.37 -16.27
C CYS A 163 10.93 -18.78 -17.19
N GLN A 164 10.64 -17.62 -17.80
CA GLN A 164 11.57 -16.87 -18.64
C GLN A 164 12.40 -15.84 -17.85
N LYS A 165 12.09 -15.64 -16.56
CA LYS A 165 12.72 -14.63 -15.69
C LYS A 165 13.88 -15.21 -14.88
N THR A 166 14.77 -14.35 -14.42
CA THR A 166 15.90 -14.72 -13.55
C THR A 166 15.41 -15.24 -12.19
N GLN A 167 14.36 -14.64 -11.65
CA GLN A 167 13.78 -15.03 -10.35
C GLN A 167 13.39 -16.51 -10.30
N TRP A 168 12.83 -17.06 -11.39
CA TRP A 168 12.48 -18.49 -11.46
C TRP A 168 13.68 -19.42 -11.24
N LYS A 169 14.87 -19.02 -11.72
CA LYS A 169 16.10 -19.78 -11.52
C LYS A 169 16.57 -19.70 -10.08
N SER A 170 16.47 -18.52 -9.47
CA SER A 170 16.77 -18.32 -8.04
C SER A 170 15.82 -19.15 -7.16
N ASP A 171 14.51 -19.09 -7.43
CA ASP A 171 13.49 -19.88 -6.73
C ASP A 171 13.74 -21.38 -6.90
N HIS A 172 14.20 -21.82 -8.07
CA HIS A 172 14.53 -23.22 -8.30
C HIS A 172 15.66 -23.70 -7.38
N VAL A 173 16.71 -22.90 -7.19
CA VAL A 173 17.83 -23.27 -6.31
C VAL A 173 17.46 -23.12 -4.83
N ASN A 174 16.93 -21.95 -4.45
CA ASN A 174 16.73 -21.58 -3.06
C ASN A 174 15.49 -22.24 -2.42
N ILE A 175 14.51 -22.60 -3.24
CA ILE A 175 13.23 -23.15 -2.77
C ILE A 175 13.04 -24.57 -3.30
N VAL A 176 12.98 -24.78 -4.61
CA VAL A 176 12.65 -26.11 -5.17
C VAL A 176 13.67 -27.17 -4.77
N ASP A 177 14.94 -26.94 -5.06
CA ASP A 177 16.04 -27.83 -4.71
C ASP A 177 16.21 -27.96 -3.21
N TYR A 178 16.03 -26.87 -2.46
CA TYR A 178 16.11 -26.91 -1.01
C TYR A 178 15.02 -27.82 -0.41
N LEU A 179 13.75 -27.61 -0.77
CA LEU A 179 12.64 -28.42 -0.26
C LEU A 179 12.77 -29.88 -0.68
N ARG A 180 13.09 -30.18 -1.94
CA ARG A 180 13.16 -31.55 -2.43
C ARG A 180 14.43 -32.28 -1.98
N LYS A 181 15.59 -31.66 -2.19
CA LYS A 181 16.90 -32.33 -1.98
C LYS A 181 17.37 -32.24 -0.53
N ARG A 182 17.23 -31.08 0.14
CA ARG A 182 17.64 -30.92 1.55
C ARG A 182 16.58 -31.41 2.52
N LEU A 183 15.33 -30.94 2.37
CA LEU A 183 14.24 -31.32 3.28
C LEU A 183 13.56 -32.66 2.93
N LYS A 184 13.98 -33.33 1.84
CA LYS A 184 13.48 -34.64 1.41
C LYS A 184 11.97 -34.67 1.14
N LEU A 185 11.41 -33.56 0.66
CA LEU A 185 9.98 -33.42 0.35
C LEU A 185 9.67 -33.81 -1.10
N ASP A 186 10.04 -35.02 -1.51
CA ASP A 186 9.82 -35.52 -2.89
C ASP A 186 8.35 -35.64 -3.30
N ARG A 187 7.44 -35.61 -2.31
CA ARG A 187 5.99 -35.61 -2.53
C ARG A 187 5.48 -34.35 -3.24
N PHE A 188 6.24 -33.25 -3.21
CA PHE A 188 5.92 -32.04 -3.97
C PHE A 188 6.75 -32.02 -5.25
N SER A 189 6.09 -31.94 -6.41
CA SER A 189 6.78 -31.83 -7.70
C SER A 189 7.46 -30.46 -7.84
N GLU A 190 8.47 -30.38 -8.71
CA GLU A 190 9.17 -29.10 -8.96
C GLU A 190 8.20 -28.03 -9.49
N GLU A 191 7.34 -28.43 -10.42
CA GLU A 191 6.29 -27.59 -10.98
C GLU A 191 5.29 -27.12 -9.92
N TYR A 192 4.90 -27.99 -8.98
CA TYR A 192 3.99 -27.61 -7.91
C TYR A 192 4.61 -26.60 -6.94
N ILE A 193 5.89 -26.77 -6.60
CA ILE A 193 6.62 -25.80 -5.76
C ILE A 193 6.77 -24.46 -6.49
N GLN A 194 7.11 -24.47 -7.78
CA GLN A 194 7.20 -23.25 -8.58
C GLN A 194 5.85 -22.53 -8.68
N THR A 195 4.76 -23.28 -8.82
CA THR A 195 3.39 -22.75 -8.84
C THR A 195 3.04 -22.10 -7.51
N ALA A 196 3.41 -22.71 -6.37
CA ALA A 196 3.24 -22.12 -5.05
C ALA A 196 4.01 -20.78 -4.91
N CYS A 197 5.22 -20.69 -5.46
CA CYS A 197 5.98 -19.43 -5.52
C CYS A 197 5.24 -18.39 -6.38
N GLY A 198 4.73 -18.81 -7.54
CA GLY A 198 3.81 -18.09 -8.42
C GLY A 198 2.67 -17.41 -7.68
N ILE A 199 1.86 -18.22 -7.02
CA ILE A 199 0.68 -17.78 -6.27
C ILE A 199 1.08 -16.73 -5.22
N LEU A 200 2.18 -16.94 -4.49
CA LEU A 200 2.63 -16.01 -3.46
C LEU A 200 3.09 -14.67 -4.01
N GLU A 201 3.77 -14.64 -5.15
CA GLU A 201 4.24 -13.40 -5.79
C GLU A 201 3.08 -12.54 -6.29
N ILE A 202 2.09 -13.19 -6.90
CA ILE A 202 0.99 -12.48 -7.58
C ILE A 202 -0.13 -12.11 -6.61
N ASN A 203 -0.41 -12.90 -5.57
CA ASN A 203 -1.66 -12.80 -4.83
C ASN A 203 -1.53 -12.44 -3.34
N THR A 204 -0.32 -12.18 -2.84
CA THR A 204 -0.13 -11.81 -1.43
C THR A 204 -0.24 -10.31 -1.18
N PHE A 205 -0.62 -9.99 0.05
CA PHE A 205 -0.75 -8.65 0.58
C PHE A 205 0.32 -8.43 1.66
N GLU A 206 0.82 -7.21 1.78
CA GLU A 206 1.69 -6.86 2.89
C GLU A 206 0.89 -6.86 4.20
N VAL A 207 1.45 -7.53 5.19
CA VAL A 207 0.92 -7.60 6.55
C VAL A 207 1.93 -6.92 7.47
N ARG A 208 1.44 -6.16 8.46
CA ARG A 208 2.29 -5.57 9.51
C ARG A 208 1.92 -6.14 10.86
N THR A 209 2.93 -6.49 11.65
CA THR A 209 2.73 -6.90 13.04
C THR A 209 2.40 -5.72 13.93
N ALA A 210 1.95 -5.97 15.16
CA ALA A 210 1.72 -4.92 16.16
C ALA A 210 2.98 -4.05 16.45
N LYS A 211 4.17 -4.58 16.18
CA LYS A 211 5.44 -3.86 16.31
C LYS A 211 5.89 -3.17 15.01
N GLY A 212 5.07 -3.21 13.96
CA GLY A 212 5.35 -2.58 12.66
C GLY A 212 6.21 -3.41 11.70
N PHE A 213 6.60 -4.64 12.05
CA PHE A 213 7.41 -5.48 11.17
C PHE A 213 6.60 -6.05 10.01
N SER A 214 7.21 -6.13 8.83
CA SER A 214 6.55 -6.50 7.59
C SER A 214 6.61 -8.00 7.32
N ALA A 215 5.48 -8.57 6.90
CA ALA A 215 5.31 -9.94 6.45
C ALA A 215 4.39 -9.96 5.21
N ARG A 216 4.08 -11.14 4.68
CA ARG A 216 3.07 -11.31 3.62
C ARG A 216 2.00 -12.31 4.04
N GLY A 217 0.76 -12.02 3.64
CA GLY A 217 -0.40 -12.87 3.85
C GLY A 217 -1.11 -13.17 2.53
N LEU A 218 -1.61 -14.39 2.37
CA LEU A 218 -2.43 -14.79 1.23
C LEU A 218 -3.91 -14.68 1.60
N TYR A 219 -4.68 -13.89 0.85
CA TYR A 219 -6.11 -13.66 1.08
C TYR A 219 -6.88 -14.00 -0.19
N PRO A 220 -7.26 -15.27 -0.38
CA PRO A 220 -7.73 -15.76 -1.67
C PRO A 220 -8.94 -15.01 -2.22
N THR A 221 -9.89 -14.64 -1.36
CA THR A 221 -11.08 -13.91 -1.78
C THR A 221 -10.69 -12.50 -2.21
N VAL A 222 -9.98 -11.74 -1.36
CA VAL A 222 -9.60 -10.34 -1.66
C VAL A 222 -8.69 -10.25 -2.89
N ALA A 223 -7.83 -11.24 -3.13
CA ALA A 223 -6.92 -11.30 -4.28
C ALA A 223 -7.62 -11.36 -5.65
N LEU A 224 -8.90 -11.74 -5.71
CA LEU A 224 -9.66 -11.84 -6.98
C LEU A 224 -10.07 -10.46 -7.56
N MET A 225 -9.93 -9.36 -6.80
CA MET A 225 -10.27 -8.03 -7.33
C MET A 225 -9.21 -7.57 -8.31
N ASN A 226 -9.65 -7.08 -9.47
CA ASN A 226 -8.76 -6.48 -10.45
C ASN A 226 -8.21 -5.12 -10.01
N HIS A 227 -7.11 -4.75 -10.66
CA HIS A 227 -6.49 -3.44 -10.49
C HIS A 227 -7.21 -2.32 -11.24
N SER A 228 -7.30 -1.15 -10.59
CA SER A 228 -7.42 0.16 -11.26
C SER A 228 -6.54 1.18 -10.53
N CYS A 229 -5.91 2.10 -11.27
CA CYS A 229 -5.17 3.23 -10.65
C CYS A 229 -6.10 4.30 -10.06
N VAL A 230 -7.42 4.13 -10.21
CA VAL A 230 -8.48 4.81 -9.47
C VAL A 230 -9.32 3.70 -8.84
N SER A 231 -8.94 3.28 -7.64
CA SER A 231 -9.63 2.22 -6.91
C SER A 231 -10.90 2.75 -6.26
N ASN A 232 -11.89 1.88 -6.13
CA ASN A 232 -13.16 2.17 -5.44
C ASN A 232 -13.36 1.30 -4.19
N THR A 233 -12.29 0.63 -3.76
CA THR A 233 -12.19 -0.15 -2.54
C THR A 233 -10.90 0.19 -1.79
N SER A 234 -10.91 -0.05 -0.49
CA SER A 234 -9.76 0.05 0.41
C SER A 234 -9.76 -1.15 1.35
N HIS A 235 -8.59 -1.61 1.76
CA HIS A 235 -8.45 -2.71 2.69
C HIS A 235 -7.65 -2.31 3.93
N SER A 236 -8.01 -2.89 5.05
CA SER A 236 -7.23 -2.81 6.29
C SER A 236 -6.95 -4.19 6.83
N ILE A 237 -5.74 -4.38 7.36
CA ILE A 237 -5.30 -5.65 7.93
C ILE A 237 -5.01 -5.42 9.41
N SER A 238 -5.68 -6.19 10.26
CA SER A 238 -5.48 -6.18 11.70
C SER A 238 -4.05 -6.65 12.05
N PRO A 239 -3.28 -5.90 12.84
CA PRO A 239 -1.93 -6.31 13.25
C PRO A 239 -1.92 -7.44 14.29
N ILE A 240 -3.09 -7.83 14.80
CA ILE A 240 -3.26 -8.82 15.88
C ILE A 240 -3.53 -10.21 15.32
N ASP A 241 -4.57 -10.35 14.51
CA ASP A 241 -5.02 -11.63 13.94
C ASP A 241 -4.81 -11.71 12.41
N TYR A 242 -4.22 -10.67 11.81
CA TYR A 242 -3.98 -10.57 10.38
C TYR A 242 -5.24 -10.67 9.52
N ARG A 243 -6.42 -10.43 10.08
CA ARG A 243 -7.67 -10.40 9.33
C ARG A 243 -7.71 -9.20 8.40
N ILE A 244 -8.04 -9.44 7.13
CA ILE A 244 -8.27 -8.38 6.15
C ILE A 244 -9.75 -8.00 6.14
N ARG A 245 -10.01 -6.69 6.08
CA ARG A 245 -11.34 -6.10 5.90
C ARG A 245 -11.34 -5.21 4.68
N LEU A 246 -12.13 -5.59 3.68
CA LEU A 246 -12.30 -4.86 2.43
C LEU A 246 -13.56 -4.02 2.48
N ARG A 247 -13.45 -2.73 2.12
CA ARG A 247 -14.57 -1.79 2.10
C ARG A 247 -14.62 -1.03 0.79
N THR A 248 -15.82 -0.63 0.38
CA THR A 248 -15.98 0.37 -0.68
C THR A 248 -15.51 1.74 -0.20
N THR A 249 -14.86 2.51 -1.06
CA THR A 249 -14.55 3.92 -0.78
C THR A 249 -15.63 4.86 -1.32
N LEU A 250 -16.37 4.40 -2.32
CA LEU A 250 -17.43 5.14 -3.00
C LEU A 250 -18.75 4.37 -2.98
N LYS A 251 -19.83 5.07 -3.31
CA LYS A 251 -21.09 4.43 -3.66
C LYS A 251 -20.94 3.68 -4.99
N ILE A 252 -21.25 2.39 -5.01
CA ILE A 252 -21.12 1.53 -6.20
C ILE A 252 -22.51 1.05 -6.65
N PRO A 253 -22.93 1.28 -7.90
CA PRO A 253 -24.21 0.78 -8.39
C PRO A 253 -24.19 -0.75 -8.55
N ALA A 254 -25.36 -1.37 -8.57
CA ALA A 254 -25.50 -2.79 -8.91
C ALA A 254 -24.88 -3.08 -10.28
N GLY A 255 -24.06 -4.12 -10.38
CA GLY A 255 -23.29 -4.48 -11.57
C GLY A 255 -21.99 -3.69 -11.77
N GLY A 256 -21.69 -2.70 -10.93
CA GLY A 256 -20.42 -1.96 -10.98
C GLY A 256 -19.22 -2.83 -10.57
N GLU A 257 -18.13 -2.76 -11.31
CA GLU A 257 -16.90 -3.51 -11.00
C GLU A 257 -16.19 -2.95 -9.77
N LEU A 258 -15.69 -3.84 -8.93
CA LEU A 258 -14.90 -3.52 -7.74
C LEU A 258 -13.42 -3.61 -8.08
N TYR A 259 -12.70 -2.53 -7.81
CA TYR A 259 -11.29 -2.37 -8.13
C TYR A 259 -10.47 -2.10 -6.88
N ALA A 260 -9.35 -2.81 -6.76
CA ALA A 260 -8.29 -2.53 -5.81
C ALA A 260 -7.13 -1.79 -6.48
N SER A 261 -6.29 -1.12 -5.70
CA SER A 261 -4.98 -0.67 -6.18
C SER A 261 -3.90 -1.68 -5.76
N TYR A 262 -3.07 -2.10 -6.71
CA TYR A 262 -1.93 -3.01 -6.43
C TYR A 262 -0.62 -2.25 -6.22
N THR A 263 -0.66 -0.93 -6.31
CA THR A 263 0.51 -0.05 -6.21
C THR A 263 0.12 1.26 -5.53
N HIS A 264 1.10 2.07 -5.15
CA HIS A 264 0.86 3.37 -4.54
C HIS A 264 0.19 4.34 -5.55
N SER A 265 -0.84 5.05 -5.07
CA SER A 265 -1.62 5.99 -5.87
C SER A 265 -0.83 7.25 -6.26
N LEU A 266 0.19 7.61 -5.47
CA LEU A 266 1.05 8.79 -5.61
C LEU A 266 2.35 8.54 -6.40
N LEU A 267 2.30 7.73 -7.45
CA LEU A 267 3.42 7.55 -8.39
C LEU A 267 3.02 8.10 -9.78
N PRO A 268 3.94 8.57 -10.64
CA PRO A 268 3.65 8.91 -12.03
C PRO A 268 3.19 7.70 -12.87
N THR A 269 2.40 7.92 -13.93
CA THR A 269 1.83 6.85 -14.78
C THR A 269 2.88 5.91 -15.34
N MET A 270 4.01 6.45 -15.82
CA MET A 270 5.12 5.66 -16.35
C MET A 270 5.67 4.70 -15.29
N LEU A 271 5.98 5.21 -14.10
CA LEU A 271 6.54 4.40 -13.01
C LEU A 271 5.52 3.41 -12.43
N ARG A 272 4.24 3.79 -12.31
CA ARG A 272 3.17 2.87 -11.90
C ARG A 272 3.02 1.70 -12.86
N ARG A 273 3.00 1.97 -14.17
CA ARG A 273 2.88 0.93 -15.20
C ARG A 273 4.08 0.00 -15.21
N GLU A 274 5.30 0.54 -15.05
CA GLU A 274 6.52 -0.24 -14.90
C GLU A 274 6.45 -1.17 -13.67
N HIS A 275 6.07 -0.64 -12.51
CA HIS A 275 5.94 -1.43 -11.29
C HIS A 275 4.90 -2.56 -11.40
N LEU A 276 3.74 -2.30 -12.02
CA LEU A 276 2.73 -3.32 -12.27
C LEU A 276 3.20 -4.39 -13.27
N LEU A 277 3.94 -3.99 -14.30
CA LEU A 277 4.48 -4.93 -15.28
C LEU A 277 5.55 -5.83 -14.64
N GLU A 278 6.42 -5.25 -13.81
CA GLU A 278 7.47 -5.98 -13.09
C GLU A 278 6.88 -6.97 -12.08
N GLY A 279 5.98 -6.51 -11.19
CA GLY A 279 5.49 -7.32 -10.07
C GLY A 279 4.19 -8.10 -10.32
N LYS A 280 3.41 -7.75 -11.35
CA LYS A 280 2.11 -8.37 -11.65
C LYS A 280 1.96 -8.80 -13.11
N HIS A 281 2.98 -8.59 -13.93
CA HIS A 281 3.05 -9.06 -15.32
C HIS A 281 1.95 -8.55 -16.25
N PHE A 282 1.36 -7.38 -15.97
CA PHE A 282 0.42 -6.71 -16.87
C PHE A 282 0.67 -5.20 -16.95
N ALA A 283 0.23 -4.59 -18.06
CA ALA A 283 0.31 -3.15 -18.27
C ALA A 283 -1.07 -2.49 -18.12
N CYS A 284 -1.26 -1.69 -17.07
CA CYS A 284 -2.56 -1.11 -16.72
C CYS A 284 -3.06 -0.05 -17.73
N ALA A 285 -4.18 -0.30 -18.40
CA ALA A 285 -4.83 0.64 -19.32
C ALA A 285 -6.13 1.25 -18.74
N CYS A 286 -6.19 1.46 -17.42
CA CYS A 286 -7.35 2.09 -16.79
C CYS A 286 -7.56 3.54 -17.30
N PRO A 287 -8.71 4.19 -17.02
CA PRO A 287 -8.98 5.56 -17.47
C PRO A 287 -7.89 6.56 -17.10
N ARG A 288 -7.32 6.46 -15.89
CA ARG A 288 -6.21 7.32 -15.46
C ARG A 288 -4.93 7.09 -16.25
N CYS A 289 -4.58 5.84 -16.53
CA CYS A 289 -3.36 5.52 -17.30
C CYS A 289 -3.49 5.88 -18.78
N SER A 290 -4.70 5.86 -19.32
CA SER A 290 -4.97 6.14 -20.74
C SER A 290 -5.14 7.63 -21.05
N ASP A 291 -5.17 8.48 -20.02
CA ASP A 291 -5.25 9.93 -20.17
C ASP A 291 -3.86 10.57 -19.91
N PRO A 292 -3.26 11.26 -20.88
CA PRO A 292 -2.00 12.00 -20.71
C PRO A 292 -2.00 13.03 -19.58
N THR A 293 -3.17 13.55 -19.19
CA THR A 293 -3.33 14.48 -18.07
C THR A 293 -3.65 13.79 -16.75
N GLU A 294 -3.77 12.46 -16.73
CA GLU A 294 -4.20 11.66 -15.59
C GLU A 294 -5.52 12.16 -14.98
N LEU A 295 -6.57 12.27 -15.80
CA LEU A 295 -7.88 12.78 -15.41
C LEU A 295 -7.81 14.25 -14.95
N GLY A 296 -6.97 15.05 -15.62
CA GLY A 296 -6.74 16.46 -15.29
C GLY A 296 -5.87 16.72 -14.06
N THR A 297 -5.37 15.68 -13.38
CA THR A 297 -4.53 15.85 -12.17
C THR A 297 -3.10 16.29 -12.48
N HIS A 298 -2.61 16.01 -13.69
CA HIS A 298 -1.24 16.33 -14.12
C HIS A 298 -0.15 15.74 -13.21
N MET A 299 -0.41 14.57 -12.61
CA MET A 299 0.50 13.91 -11.67
C MET A 299 1.83 13.42 -12.29
N SER A 300 1.91 13.35 -13.63
CA SER A 300 3.13 13.00 -14.38
C SER A 300 3.64 14.17 -15.24
N SER A 301 3.06 15.36 -15.15
CA SER A 301 3.35 16.43 -16.09
C SER A 301 4.58 17.26 -15.68
N LEU A 302 5.42 17.62 -16.66
CA LEU A 302 6.55 18.51 -16.46
C LEU A 302 6.19 19.93 -16.90
N LYS A 303 6.78 20.95 -16.27
CA LYS A 303 6.76 22.33 -16.77
C LYS A 303 7.70 22.46 -17.96
N CYS A 304 7.27 23.17 -18.99
CA CYS A 304 8.12 23.45 -20.14
C CYS A 304 9.22 24.45 -19.76
N ASN A 305 10.45 24.20 -20.20
CA ASN A 305 11.58 25.10 -20.00
C ASN A 305 11.84 26.03 -21.19
N LYS A 306 10.96 26.04 -22.20
CA LYS A 306 11.09 26.83 -23.44
C LYS A 306 10.03 27.93 -23.59
N CYS A 307 8.95 27.89 -22.80
CA CYS A 307 7.92 28.91 -22.83
C CYS A 307 7.23 29.01 -21.47
N ASP A 308 6.57 30.15 -21.24
CA ASP A 308 5.77 30.36 -20.05
C ASP A 308 4.49 29.53 -20.11
N ASN A 309 4.08 29.00 -18.95
CA ASN A 309 2.85 28.23 -18.74
C ASN A 309 2.70 26.93 -19.56
N GLY A 310 3.69 26.57 -20.37
CA GLY A 310 3.71 25.31 -21.11
C GLY A 310 3.82 24.10 -20.19
N ILE A 311 3.04 23.06 -20.48
CA ILE A 311 3.09 21.77 -19.79
C ILE A 311 3.51 20.71 -20.81
N VAL A 312 4.45 19.85 -20.44
CA VAL A 312 4.96 18.77 -21.28
C VAL A 312 4.25 17.46 -20.90
N LEU A 313 3.57 16.86 -21.87
CA LEU A 313 2.72 15.67 -21.71
C LEU A 313 3.11 14.58 -22.73
N PRO A 314 2.90 13.28 -22.44
CA PRO A 314 3.06 12.24 -23.45
C PRO A 314 1.98 12.37 -24.54
N LEU A 315 2.32 12.07 -25.78
CA LEU A 315 1.33 11.93 -26.86
C LEU A 315 0.50 10.64 -26.71
N ASP A 316 1.12 9.57 -26.20
CA ASP A 316 0.46 8.33 -25.77
C ASP A 316 0.99 7.94 -24.38
N SER A 317 0.14 7.97 -23.36
CA SER A 317 0.52 7.64 -21.98
C SER A 317 0.62 6.13 -21.71
N LEU A 318 0.15 5.29 -22.63
CA LEU A 318 0.28 3.84 -22.56
C LEU A 318 1.59 3.36 -23.19
N ASP A 319 2.17 4.14 -24.11
CA ASP A 319 3.50 3.87 -24.65
C ASP A 319 4.61 4.56 -23.84
N SER A 320 5.43 3.75 -23.19
CA SER A 320 6.54 4.24 -22.38
C SER A 320 7.65 4.93 -23.19
N GLU A 321 7.70 4.69 -24.51
CA GLU A 321 8.65 5.30 -25.44
C GLU A 321 8.04 6.49 -26.20
N SER A 322 6.78 6.84 -25.93
CA SER A 322 6.06 7.95 -26.57
C SER A 322 6.88 9.24 -26.54
N ILE A 323 6.69 10.05 -27.59
CA ILE A 323 7.12 11.45 -27.59
C ILE A 323 6.32 12.21 -26.54
N TRP A 324 6.98 13.14 -25.86
CA TRP A 324 6.40 14.11 -24.95
C TRP A 324 6.47 15.49 -25.58
N ARG A 325 5.37 16.23 -25.58
CA ARG A 325 5.24 17.53 -26.25
C ARG A 325 4.69 18.60 -25.32
N CYS A 326 5.21 19.82 -25.45
CA CYS A 326 4.66 20.98 -24.79
C CYS A 326 3.28 21.34 -25.34
N THR A 327 2.38 21.77 -24.47
CA THR A 327 1.04 22.24 -24.84
C THR A 327 1.00 23.64 -25.48
N HIS A 328 2.10 24.41 -25.40
CA HIS A 328 2.13 25.83 -25.79
C HIS A 328 3.23 26.20 -26.81
N CYS A 329 4.21 25.34 -27.05
CA CYS A 329 5.29 25.60 -28.01
C CYS A 329 5.77 24.29 -28.67
N ASP A 330 6.68 24.40 -29.63
CA ASP A 330 7.17 23.25 -30.41
C ASP A 330 8.16 22.34 -29.64
N PHE A 331 8.43 22.62 -28.37
CA PHE A 331 9.31 21.79 -27.56
C PHE A 331 8.77 20.36 -27.45
N SER A 332 9.64 19.38 -27.72
CA SER A 332 9.37 17.97 -27.52
C SER A 332 10.60 17.23 -27.01
N THR A 333 10.36 16.11 -26.34
CA THR A 333 11.37 15.17 -25.84
C THR A 333 10.83 13.75 -25.95
N ASN A 334 11.62 12.72 -25.65
CA ASN A 334 11.19 11.32 -25.71
C ASN A 334 10.96 10.72 -24.30
N GLY A 335 10.21 9.62 -24.26
CA GLY A 335 9.87 8.90 -23.03
C GLY A 335 11.10 8.44 -22.24
N GLN A 336 12.19 8.03 -22.90
CA GLN A 336 13.42 7.62 -22.20
C GLN A 336 14.09 8.75 -21.42
N ALA A 337 14.10 9.97 -21.99
CA ALA A 337 14.64 11.14 -21.32
C ALA A 337 13.79 11.51 -20.09
N VAL A 338 12.45 11.46 -20.22
CA VAL A 338 11.54 11.70 -19.09
C VAL A 338 11.67 10.61 -18.03
N ARG A 339 11.79 9.34 -18.42
CA ARG A 339 12.04 8.21 -17.51
C ARG A 339 13.29 8.46 -16.66
N LYS A 340 14.39 8.88 -17.29
CA LYS A 340 15.64 9.21 -16.58
C LYS A 340 15.43 10.33 -15.56
N VAL A 341 14.74 11.41 -15.96
CA VAL A 341 14.39 12.52 -15.05
C VAL A 341 13.58 12.00 -13.86
N PHE A 342 12.53 11.20 -14.10
CA PHE A 342 11.72 10.64 -13.03
C PHE A 342 12.52 9.73 -12.10
N ARG A 343 13.45 8.91 -12.62
CA ARG A 343 14.30 8.05 -11.77
C ARG A 343 15.26 8.86 -10.90
N VAL A 344 15.81 9.97 -11.40
CA VAL A 344 16.64 10.87 -10.58
C VAL A 344 15.82 11.51 -9.46
N ILE A 345 14.64 12.04 -9.79
CA ILE A 345 13.79 12.70 -8.79
C ILE A 345 13.28 11.67 -7.77
N GLN A 346 12.87 10.48 -8.22
CA GLN A 346 12.44 9.39 -7.33
C GLN A 346 13.53 9.03 -6.33
N ALA A 347 14.79 8.90 -6.76
CA ALA A 347 15.89 8.59 -5.84
C ALA A 347 16.09 9.68 -4.77
N GLU A 348 15.90 10.96 -5.10
CA GLU A 348 15.97 12.06 -4.13
C GLU A 348 14.75 12.10 -3.20
N VAL A 349 13.55 11.78 -3.72
CA VAL A 349 12.34 11.63 -2.89
C VAL A 349 12.52 10.46 -1.93
N ASP A 350 13.01 9.32 -2.39
CA ASP A 350 13.24 8.12 -1.56
C ASP A 350 14.29 8.40 -0.48
N ALA A 351 15.35 9.13 -0.81
CA ALA A 351 16.36 9.56 0.17
C ALA A 351 15.77 10.48 1.24
N ALA A 352 14.89 11.41 0.87
CA ALA A 352 14.20 12.27 1.84
C ALA A 352 13.19 11.49 2.68
N GLU A 353 12.46 10.54 2.08
CA GLU A 353 11.48 9.71 2.78
C GLU A 353 12.12 8.68 3.73
N ALA A 354 13.37 8.29 3.49
CA ALA A 354 14.14 7.43 4.38
C ALA A 354 14.50 8.11 5.72
N ILE A 355 14.47 9.44 5.79
CA ILE A 355 14.69 10.21 7.03
C ILE A 355 13.39 10.19 7.83
N SER A 356 13.47 9.60 9.03
CA SER A 356 12.35 9.35 9.93
C SER A 356 11.92 10.63 10.63
N GLY A 357 10.66 10.72 11.04
CA GLY A 357 10.22 11.81 11.92
C GLY A 357 10.93 11.82 13.28
N ALA A 358 11.56 10.70 13.67
CA ALA A 358 12.42 10.63 14.84
C ALA A 358 13.73 11.42 14.69
N ASP A 359 14.12 11.77 13.46
CA ASP A 359 15.29 12.59 13.15
C ASP A 359 15.00 14.10 13.28
N GLY A 360 13.84 14.48 13.82
CA GLY A 360 13.52 15.87 14.15
C GLY A 360 13.34 16.77 12.92
N ALA A 361 13.79 18.02 13.05
CA ALA A 361 13.69 19.06 12.03
C ALA A 361 14.32 18.69 10.68
N ASP A 362 15.34 17.82 10.68
CA ASP A 362 16.04 17.40 9.46
C ASP A 362 15.11 16.65 8.49
N ALA A 363 14.15 15.90 9.03
CA ALA A 363 13.14 15.18 8.24
C ALA A 363 12.26 16.14 7.43
N ILE A 364 11.88 17.27 8.03
CA ILE A 364 11.10 18.34 7.37
C ILE A 364 11.99 19.07 6.36
N TYR A 365 13.20 19.46 6.76
CA TYR A 365 14.13 20.20 5.90
C TYR A 365 14.44 19.44 4.60
N ALA A 366 14.71 18.14 4.69
CA ALA A 366 15.03 17.33 3.52
C ALA A 366 13.88 17.32 2.49
N ARG A 367 12.63 17.20 2.95
CA ARG A 367 11.43 17.18 2.10
C ARG A 367 11.17 18.54 1.46
N GLU A 368 11.25 19.61 2.26
CA GLU A 368 11.13 21.00 1.79
C GLU A 368 12.20 21.34 0.74
N ALA A 369 13.44 20.88 0.94
CA ALA A 369 14.53 21.10 0.00
C ALA A 369 14.25 20.45 -1.37
N VAL A 370 13.71 19.23 -1.39
CA VAL A 370 13.34 18.54 -2.63
C VAL A 370 12.15 19.24 -3.32
N ILE A 371 11.11 19.63 -2.58
CA ILE A 371 9.99 20.42 -3.13
C ILE A 371 10.51 21.71 -3.77
N LYS A 372 11.34 22.47 -3.05
CA LYS A 372 11.91 23.74 -3.52
C LYS A 372 12.77 23.55 -4.78
N LYS A 373 13.57 22.49 -4.84
CA LYS A 373 14.42 22.16 -5.99
C LYS A 373 13.60 21.90 -7.25
N TYR A 374 12.49 21.16 -7.14
CA TYR A 374 11.73 20.70 -8.30
C TYR A 374 10.47 21.52 -8.62
N ARG A 375 10.12 22.55 -7.82
CA ARG A 375 8.92 23.39 -8.04
C ARG A 375 8.87 24.07 -9.42
N SER A 376 10.01 24.35 -10.05
CA SER A 376 10.10 24.95 -11.39
C SER A 376 10.11 23.93 -12.52
N VAL A 377 10.33 22.65 -12.21
CA VAL A 377 10.43 21.54 -13.17
C VAL A 377 9.13 20.75 -13.26
N LEU A 378 8.48 20.53 -12.11
CA LEU A 378 7.29 19.68 -11.99
C LEU A 378 6.02 20.53 -11.99
N HIS A 379 4.93 19.97 -12.53
CA HIS A 379 3.60 20.52 -12.31
C HIS A 379 3.28 20.61 -10.79
N PRO A 380 2.55 21.62 -10.29
CA PRO A 380 2.26 21.74 -8.86
C PRO A 380 1.62 20.49 -8.24
N HIS A 381 0.81 19.76 -9.01
CA HIS A 381 0.16 18.50 -8.60
C HIS A 381 0.96 17.23 -8.93
N HIS A 382 2.22 17.36 -9.33
CA HIS A 382 3.05 16.21 -9.69
C HIS A 382 3.18 15.23 -8.52
N ALA A 383 3.13 13.92 -8.82
CA ALA A 383 3.10 12.83 -7.86
C ALA A 383 4.21 12.93 -6.79
N PHE A 384 5.45 13.19 -7.19
CA PHE A 384 6.59 13.38 -6.27
C PHE A 384 6.39 14.52 -5.27
N LEU A 385 5.84 15.66 -5.70
CA LEU A 385 5.54 16.76 -4.78
C LEU A 385 4.41 16.36 -3.83
N SER A 386 3.42 15.61 -4.33
CA SER A 386 2.32 15.11 -3.51
C SER A 386 2.77 14.06 -2.48
N MET A 387 3.73 13.19 -2.81
CA MET A 387 4.34 12.29 -1.83
C MET A 387 4.97 13.05 -0.66
N LEU A 388 5.78 14.07 -0.98
CA LEU A 388 6.46 14.89 0.03
C LEU A 388 5.47 15.74 0.85
N ARG A 389 4.41 16.26 0.23
CA ARG A 389 3.33 16.95 0.97
C ARG A 389 2.62 16.00 1.93
N HIS A 390 2.36 14.77 1.50
CA HIS A 390 1.67 13.80 2.32
C HIS A 390 2.46 13.47 3.60
N SER A 391 3.79 13.33 3.50
CA SER A 391 4.64 13.16 4.68
C SER A 391 4.75 14.44 5.50
N LEU A 392 5.02 15.60 4.87
CA LEU A 392 5.13 16.90 5.58
C LEU A 392 3.88 17.27 6.39
N THR A 393 2.68 17.06 5.84
CA THR A 393 1.43 17.36 6.55
C THR A 393 1.28 16.57 7.85
N GLN A 394 1.86 15.38 7.94
CA GLN A 394 1.87 14.55 9.15
C GLN A 394 3.03 14.87 10.10
N MET A 395 4.04 15.62 9.64
CA MET A 395 5.20 16.01 10.43
C MET A 395 5.01 17.37 11.11
N TYR A 396 4.54 18.37 10.35
CA TYR A 396 4.20 19.67 10.90
C TYR A 396 3.12 19.52 11.98
N GLY A 397 3.40 19.99 13.18
CA GLY A 397 2.52 19.89 14.34
C GLY A 397 2.77 18.69 15.25
N ARG A 398 3.73 17.81 14.91
CA ARG A 398 4.00 16.56 15.65
C ARG A 398 5.47 16.36 16.04
N ILE A 399 6.40 16.87 15.25
CA ILE A 399 7.84 16.72 15.49
C ILE A 399 8.35 17.84 16.40
N ASP A 400 9.35 17.53 17.23
CA ASP A 400 10.09 18.52 18.03
C ASP A 400 10.52 19.73 17.17
N GLU A 401 10.48 20.93 17.75
CA GLU A 401 10.67 22.24 17.07
C GLU A 401 9.54 22.66 16.10
N TYR A 402 8.64 21.75 15.75
CA TYR A 402 7.49 21.99 14.87
C TYR A 402 6.18 21.54 15.52
N LEU A 403 6.08 21.62 16.86
CA LEU A 403 4.85 21.33 17.58
C LEU A 403 3.76 22.34 17.22
N LEU A 404 2.51 21.88 17.20
CA LEU A 404 1.40 22.65 16.63
C LEU A 404 1.21 24.02 17.30
N ASP A 405 1.39 24.08 18.62
CA ASP A 405 1.25 25.31 19.42
C ASP A 405 2.36 26.34 19.14
N ASP A 406 3.50 25.90 18.60
CA ASP A 406 4.67 26.73 18.32
C ASP A 406 4.78 27.15 16.84
N LEU A 407 3.90 26.63 15.97
CA LEU A 407 3.95 26.94 14.55
C LEU A 407 3.50 28.38 14.26
N PRO A 408 4.32 29.18 13.54
CA PRO A 408 3.89 30.50 13.11
C PRO A 408 2.80 30.40 12.03
N ASP A 409 1.96 31.44 11.92
CA ASP A 409 0.84 31.50 10.97
C ASP A 409 1.24 31.13 9.53
N VAL A 410 2.41 31.58 9.06
CA VAL A 410 2.91 31.26 7.72
C VAL A 410 3.15 29.75 7.50
N VAL A 411 3.56 29.02 8.53
CA VAL A 411 3.76 27.56 8.46
C VAL A 411 2.42 26.83 8.59
N LEU A 412 1.49 27.34 9.40
CA LEU A 412 0.12 26.83 9.47
C LEU A 412 -0.60 26.97 8.11
N GLU A 413 -0.48 28.14 7.46
CA GLU A 413 -1.00 28.40 6.12
C GLU A 413 -0.35 27.46 5.10
N HIS A 414 0.97 27.26 5.17
CA HIS A 414 1.67 26.31 4.32
C HIS A 414 1.13 24.88 4.47
N LYS A 415 0.91 24.43 5.71
CA LYS A 415 0.29 23.12 6.00
C LYS A 415 -1.12 23.02 5.41
N VAL A 416 -1.95 24.06 5.55
CA VAL A 416 -3.30 24.12 4.97
C VAL A 416 -3.25 23.99 3.44
N ASP A 417 -2.35 24.72 2.78
CA ASP A 417 -2.20 24.68 1.32
C ASP A 417 -1.78 23.29 0.84
N MET A 418 -0.84 22.64 1.53
CA MET A 418 -0.43 21.27 1.22
C MET A 418 -1.59 20.29 1.34
N CYS A 419 -2.36 20.34 2.44
CA CYS A 419 -3.54 19.49 2.62
C CYS A 419 -4.58 19.72 1.52
N ARG A 420 -4.86 20.96 1.15
CA ARG A 420 -5.84 21.28 0.08
C ARG A 420 -5.38 20.78 -1.29
N LEU A 421 -4.11 20.96 -1.64
CA LEU A 421 -3.54 20.44 -2.89
C LEU A 421 -3.59 18.90 -2.93
N LEU A 422 -3.33 18.24 -1.80
CA LEU A 422 -3.48 16.78 -1.70
C LEU A 422 -4.91 16.34 -1.91
N LEU A 423 -5.88 16.97 -1.22
CA LEU A 423 -7.29 16.62 -1.33
C LEU A 423 -7.82 16.75 -2.77
N GLN A 424 -7.42 17.80 -3.49
CA GLN A 424 -7.78 17.95 -4.92
C GLN A 424 -7.32 16.77 -5.79
N ILE A 425 -6.15 16.21 -5.50
CA ILE A 425 -5.62 15.04 -6.20
C ILE A 425 -6.38 13.77 -5.77
N LEU A 426 -6.55 13.59 -4.44
CA LEU A 426 -7.21 12.42 -3.86
C LEU A 426 -8.69 12.32 -4.28
N ASP A 427 -9.37 13.44 -4.47
CA ASP A 427 -10.75 13.51 -5.01
C ASP A 427 -10.88 12.82 -6.38
N ILE A 428 -9.78 12.65 -7.10
CA ILE A 428 -9.75 12.02 -8.41
C ILE A 428 -9.11 10.63 -8.36
N VAL A 429 -7.95 10.49 -7.71
CA VAL A 429 -7.14 9.24 -7.81
C VAL A 429 -7.42 8.22 -6.73
N GLU A 430 -7.87 8.65 -5.55
CA GLU A 430 -8.20 7.75 -4.44
C GLU A 430 -9.43 8.27 -3.67
N PRO A 431 -10.58 8.37 -4.37
CA PRO A 431 -11.72 9.15 -3.91
C PRO A 431 -12.52 8.44 -2.81
N GLY A 432 -13.30 9.26 -2.09
CA GLY A 432 -14.20 8.78 -1.05
C GLY A 432 -13.47 8.36 0.23
N TYR A 433 -13.93 7.30 0.88
CA TYR A 433 -13.43 6.88 2.19
C TYR A 433 -12.10 6.11 2.12
N SER A 434 -11.05 6.79 1.66
CA SER A 434 -9.67 6.29 1.64
C SER A 434 -8.88 6.74 2.86
N ARG A 435 -7.97 5.88 3.35
CA ARG A 435 -7.17 6.15 4.55
C ARG A 435 -6.37 7.45 4.41
N ILE A 436 -5.72 7.65 3.27
CA ILE A 436 -4.93 8.85 2.99
C ILE A 436 -5.77 10.13 3.03
N ARG A 437 -7.03 10.08 2.56
CA ARG A 437 -7.96 11.22 2.69
C ARG A 437 -8.31 11.49 4.14
N GLY A 438 -8.68 10.45 4.89
CA GLY A 438 -9.02 10.58 6.32
C GLY A 438 -7.89 11.23 7.13
N MET A 439 -6.65 10.78 6.90
CA MET A 439 -5.46 11.39 7.51
C MET A 439 -5.25 12.83 7.07
N THR A 440 -5.39 13.13 5.77
CA THR A 440 -5.20 14.52 5.26
C THR A 440 -6.24 15.48 5.83
N LEU A 441 -7.51 15.05 5.95
CA LEU A 441 -8.57 15.84 6.57
C LEU A 441 -8.31 16.06 8.06
N TYR A 442 -7.84 15.02 8.77
CA TYR A 442 -7.42 15.15 10.16
C TYR A 442 -6.26 16.15 10.30
N GLU A 443 -5.26 16.12 9.41
CA GLU A 443 -4.17 17.11 9.47
C GLU A 443 -4.60 18.53 9.06
N LEU A 444 -5.69 18.67 8.30
CA LEU A 444 -6.21 19.97 7.85
C LEU A 444 -7.01 20.71 8.92
N HIS A 445 -7.81 20.01 9.75
CA HIS A 445 -8.73 20.68 10.68
C HIS A 445 -7.99 21.53 11.73
N ALA A 446 -6.87 21.02 12.25
CA ALA A 446 -6.14 21.62 13.34
C ALA A 446 -5.54 23.00 12.98
N PRO A 447 -4.75 23.15 11.90
CA PRO A 447 -4.22 24.47 11.53
C PRO A 447 -5.31 25.48 11.18
N LEU A 448 -6.46 25.05 10.64
CA LEU A 448 -7.60 25.96 10.40
C LEU A 448 -8.14 26.54 11.72
N LEU A 449 -8.22 25.74 12.78
CA LEU A 449 -8.66 26.22 14.10
C LEU A 449 -7.66 27.18 14.73
N PHE A 450 -6.36 26.88 14.62
CA PHE A 450 -5.31 27.74 15.17
C PHE A 450 -5.28 29.10 14.46
N LEU A 451 -5.33 29.11 13.13
CA LEU A 451 -5.41 30.35 12.35
C LEU A 451 -6.67 31.16 12.68
N ALA A 452 -7.82 30.49 12.84
CA ALA A 452 -9.06 31.17 13.19
C ALA A 452 -8.99 31.82 14.58
N LYS A 453 -8.48 31.10 15.59
CA LYS A 453 -8.28 31.62 16.95
C LYS A 453 -7.26 32.75 16.98
N GLY A 454 -6.15 32.61 16.26
CA GLY A 454 -5.12 33.65 16.13
C GLY A 454 -5.69 34.94 15.52
N GLN A 455 -6.46 34.83 14.43
CA GLN A 455 -7.12 35.96 13.79
C GLN A 455 -8.15 36.65 14.71
N TRP A 456 -8.89 35.89 15.51
CA TRP A 456 -9.85 36.44 16.47
C TRP A 456 -9.15 37.16 17.63
N ASN A 457 -8.12 36.54 18.20
CA ASN A 457 -7.30 37.15 19.27
C ASN A 457 -6.62 38.44 18.81
N ALA A 458 -6.23 38.52 17.54
CA ALA A 458 -5.66 39.71 16.93
C ALA A 458 -6.71 40.78 16.52
N GLY A 459 -8.02 40.51 16.70
CA GLY A 459 -9.10 41.41 16.31
C GLY A 459 -9.32 41.54 14.80
N VAL A 460 -8.80 40.61 14.00
CA VAL A 460 -8.92 40.60 12.53
C VAL A 460 -10.28 40.07 12.08
N ILE A 461 -10.89 39.17 12.86
CA ILE A 461 -12.22 38.61 12.61
C ILE A 461 -13.12 38.77 13.84
N ASP A 462 -14.42 38.87 13.61
CA ASP A 462 -15.43 38.90 14.67
C ASP A 462 -15.83 37.49 15.12
N GLU A 463 -16.63 37.43 16.18
CA GLU A 463 -17.14 36.19 16.77
C GLU A 463 -17.94 35.34 15.76
N ALA A 464 -18.77 35.99 14.93
CA ALA A 464 -19.55 35.30 13.90
C ALA A 464 -18.65 34.59 12.88
N ARG A 465 -17.56 35.25 12.45
CA ARG A 465 -16.61 34.67 11.51
C ARG A 465 -15.70 33.62 12.15
N LEU A 466 -15.33 33.77 13.43
CA LEU A 466 -14.68 32.71 14.20
C LEU A 466 -15.57 31.46 14.24
N LYS A 467 -16.83 31.62 14.63
CA LYS A 467 -17.81 30.53 14.71
C LYS A 467 -17.96 29.82 13.36
N SER A 468 -18.06 30.57 12.26
CA SER A 468 -18.12 30.01 10.91
C SER A 468 -16.88 29.17 10.55
N LYS A 469 -15.67 29.66 10.86
CA LYS A 469 -14.41 28.92 10.62
C LYS A 469 -14.29 27.67 11.51
N MET A 470 -14.77 27.73 12.75
CA MET A 470 -14.79 26.57 13.65
C MET A 470 -15.77 25.49 13.17
N ILE A 471 -16.93 25.88 12.64
CA ILE A 471 -17.88 24.95 12.01
C ILE A 471 -17.27 24.28 10.78
N GLU A 472 -16.54 25.02 9.93
CA GLU A 472 -15.79 24.45 8.80
C GLU A 472 -14.81 23.36 9.26
N ALA A 473 -13.96 23.69 10.24
CA ALA A 473 -13.01 22.73 10.79
C ALA A 473 -13.68 21.52 11.45
N ALA A 474 -14.82 21.72 12.15
CA ALA A 474 -15.60 20.64 12.74
C ALA A 474 -16.15 19.67 11.68
N ASN A 475 -16.63 20.19 10.55
CA ASN A 475 -17.13 19.36 9.46
C ASN A 475 -16.00 18.53 8.81
N ILE A 476 -14.82 19.15 8.62
CA ILE A 476 -13.63 18.44 8.13
C ILE A 476 -13.24 17.31 9.09
N LEU A 477 -13.21 17.58 10.40
CA LEU A 477 -12.88 16.59 11.42
C LEU A 477 -13.93 15.46 11.49
N LYS A 478 -15.22 15.75 11.30
CA LYS A 478 -16.29 14.74 11.22
C LYS A 478 -16.09 13.77 10.05
N GLU A 479 -15.73 14.28 8.88
CA GLU A 479 -15.41 13.43 7.73
C GLU A 479 -14.17 12.59 8.01
N ALA A 480 -13.10 13.19 8.55
CA ALA A 480 -11.89 12.47 8.96
C ALA A 480 -12.22 11.34 9.97
N ALA A 481 -12.96 11.64 11.03
CA ALA A 481 -13.37 10.67 12.04
C ALA A 481 -14.22 9.53 11.45
N THR A 482 -15.10 9.84 10.50
CA THR A 482 -15.93 8.84 9.80
C THR A 482 -15.06 7.86 9.04
N ILE A 483 -14.09 8.36 8.27
CA ILE A 483 -13.18 7.55 7.46
C ILE A 483 -12.24 6.73 8.35
N LEU A 484 -11.56 7.38 9.29
CA LEU A 484 -10.53 6.75 10.13
C LEU A 484 -11.12 5.74 11.11
N SER A 485 -12.38 5.89 11.52
CA SER A 485 -13.08 4.90 12.34
C SER A 485 -13.38 3.58 11.61
N LEU A 486 -13.15 3.50 10.30
CA LEU A 486 -13.24 2.24 9.55
C LEU A 486 -11.99 1.36 9.75
N GLU A 487 -10.88 1.94 10.19
CA GLU A 487 -9.65 1.23 10.52
C GLU A 487 -9.78 0.47 11.85
N SER A 488 -8.93 -0.55 12.07
CA SER A 488 -8.94 -1.27 13.35
C SER A 488 -8.49 -0.34 14.47
N SER A 489 -9.09 -0.41 15.65
CA SER A 489 -8.57 0.29 16.84
C SER A 489 -7.12 -0.08 17.15
N ASP A 490 -6.64 -1.23 16.69
CA ASP A 490 -5.24 -1.65 16.91
C ASP A 490 -4.24 -0.99 15.95
N THR A 491 -4.71 -0.12 15.04
CA THR A 491 -3.88 0.65 14.10
C THR A 491 -3.76 2.10 14.55
N ALA A 492 -2.69 2.78 14.11
CA ALA A 492 -2.49 4.19 14.42
C ALA A 492 -3.65 5.05 13.89
N GLU A 493 -4.10 4.76 12.68
CA GLU A 493 -5.20 5.47 12.02
C GLU A 493 -6.54 5.26 12.74
N GLY A 494 -6.81 4.03 13.21
CA GLY A 494 -8.01 3.75 14.01
C GLY A 494 -7.99 4.47 15.36
N GLN A 495 -6.82 4.55 16.02
CA GLN A 495 -6.65 5.34 17.25
C GLN A 495 -6.89 6.83 17.00
N ILE A 496 -6.36 7.38 15.90
CA ILE A 496 -6.63 8.77 15.49
C ILE A 496 -8.13 8.97 15.24
N GLY A 497 -8.82 8.00 14.63
CA GLY A 497 -10.26 8.04 14.44
C GLY A 497 -11.07 8.12 15.76
N LEU A 498 -10.60 7.43 16.81
CA LEU A 498 -11.19 7.52 18.16
C LEU A 498 -10.95 8.90 18.79
N ILE A 499 -9.72 9.39 18.74
CA ILE A 499 -9.36 10.73 19.25
C ILE A 499 -10.18 11.80 18.52
N ALA A 500 -10.31 11.70 17.19
CA ALA A 500 -11.08 12.63 16.38
C ALA A 500 -12.55 12.69 16.84
N LYS A 501 -13.17 11.56 17.21
CA LYS A 501 -14.54 11.54 17.75
C LYS A 501 -14.66 12.31 19.06
N GLU A 502 -13.70 12.18 19.96
CA GLU A 502 -13.66 12.92 21.23
C GLU A 502 -13.45 14.42 20.98
N SER A 503 -12.51 14.76 20.09
CA SER A 503 -12.23 16.15 19.71
C SER A 503 -13.42 16.86 19.05
N ILE A 504 -14.27 16.14 18.31
CA ILE A 504 -15.50 16.72 17.75
C ILE A 504 -16.44 17.22 18.85
N VAL A 505 -16.64 16.42 19.91
CA VAL A 505 -17.53 16.81 21.02
C VAL A 505 -17.04 18.08 21.70
N GLN A 506 -15.73 18.17 21.96
CA GLN A 506 -15.11 19.36 22.56
C GLN A 506 -15.24 20.60 21.66
N LEU A 507 -15.04 20.41 20.35
CA LEU A 507 -15.13 21.49 19.38
C LEU A 507 -16.57 21.99 19.22
N GLU A 508 -17.55 21.09 19.16
CA GLU A 508 -18.97 21.45 19.10
C GLU A 508 -19.43 22.20 20.35
N GLN A 509 -18.97 21.77 21.54
CA GLN A 509 -19.23 22.49 22.78
C GLN A 509 -18.63 23.91 22.72
N SER A 510 -17.37 24.03 22.27
CA SER A 510 -16.71 25.34 22.12
C SER A 510 -17.44 26.25 21.13
N ILE A 511 -18.04 25.69 20.06
CA ILE A 511 -18.85 26.45 19.08
C ILE A 511 -20.17 26.92 19.68
N ASN A 512 -20.75 26.16 20.60
CA ASN A 512 -22.01 26.52 21.26
C ASN A 512 -21.81 27.57 22.37
N ASP A 513 -20.63 27.57 23.00
CA ASP A 513 -20.26 28.51 24.06
C ASP A 513 -19.76 29.86 23.53
N LEU A 514 -19.43 29.93 22.22
CA LEU A 514 -19.25 31.16 21.44
C LEU A 514 -20.61 31.70 21.00
#